data_AF-A0A257PN84-F1
#
_entry.id   AF-A0A257PN84-F1
#
_cell.length_a   1.000
_cell.length_b   1.000
_cell.length_c   1.000
_cell.angle_alpha   90.00
_cell.angle_beta   90.00
_cell.angle_gamma   90.00
#
_symmetry.space_group_name_H-M   'P 1'
#
loop_
_entity.id
_entity.type
_entity.pdbx_description
1 polymer ?
#
loop_
_entity_poly.entity_id
_entity_poly.type
_entity_poly.pdbx_seq_one_letter_code
_entity_poly.pdbx_strand_id
1 'polypeptide(L)'
;MKKMILALAAAAMLTLAGCAETPLQQASQACEGYFAVQQTTKTLKDAGKVTAAQLAPYKESDAAITKACTGAPPATAASAAELASKVGTQVLILEAVNKKGQGK
;
A
#
# COMPACT_ATOMS: atom_id res chain seq x y z
N MET A 1 2.80 18.16 -10.01
CA MET A 1 1.91 17.65 -8.95
C MET A 1 2.20 16.18 -8.56
N LYS A 2 2.45 15.26 -9.50
CA LYS A 2 2.72 13.82 -9.24
C LYS A 2 3.94 13.46 -8.38
N LYS A 3 4.92 14.37 -8.22
CA LYS A 3 6.14 14.12 -7.44
C LYS A 3 5.99 14.44 -5.94
N MET A 4 4.94 15.18 -5.55
CA MET A 4 4.76 15.62 -4.16
C MET A 4 4.18 14.52 -3.26
N ILE A 5 3.41 13.58 -3.81
CA ILE A 5 2.75 12.53 -3.02
C ILE A 5 3.75 11.45 -2.58
N LEU A 6 4.66 11.03 -3.47
CA LEU A 6 5.74 10.09 -3.10
C LEU A 6 6.71 10.68 -2.07
N ALA A 7 6.99 11.98 -2.17
CA ALA A 7 7.87 12.66 -1.21
C ALA A 7 7.24 12.75 0.19
N LEU A 8 5.91 12.94 0.27
CA LEU A 8 5.19 12.92 1.54
C LEU A 8 5.18 11.52 2.17
N ALA A 9 4.97 10.47 1.37
CA ALA A 9 5.00 9.09 1.84
C ALA A 9 6.41 8.69 2.35
N ALA A 10 7.47 9.12 1.65
CA ALA A 10 8.84 8.88 2.09
C ALA A 10 9.21 9.70 3.34
N ALA A 11 8.75 10.95 3.43
CA ALA A 11 8.99 11.81 4.59
C ALA A 11 8.31 11.28 5.86
N ALA A 12 7.07 10.77 5.73
CA ALA A 12 6.38 10.08 6.82
C ALA A 12 7.22 8.89 7.33
N MET A 13 7.72 8.04 6.41
CA MET A 13 8.58 6.91 6.75
C MET A 13 9.95 7.28 7.36
N LEU A 14 10.45 8.51 7.14
CA LEU A 14 11.71 9.00 7.72
C LEU A 14 11.53 9.61 9.12
N THR A 15 10.40 10.25 9.38
CA THR A 15 10.05 10.71 10.75
C THR A 15 9.74 9.56 11.72
N LEU A 16 9.51 8.36 11.17
CA LEU A 16 9.24 7.11 11.88
C LEU A 16 10.42 6.56 12.70
N ALA A 17 11.66 6.96 12.39
CA ALA A 17 12.84 6.42 13.06
C ALA A 17 13.13 7.05 14.44
N GLY A 18 12.40 8.12 14.82
CA GLY A 18 12.64 8.88 16.06
C GLY A 18 11.52 8.86 17.10
N CYS A 19 10.33 8.36 16.75
CA CYS A 19 9.20 8.22 17.65
C CYS A 19 8.81 6.74 17.70
N ALA A 20 8.70 6.15 18.89
CA ALA A 20 8.13 4.82 19.06
C ALA A 20 6.63 4.89 18.68
N GLU A 21 6.35 4.76 17.39
CA GLU A 21 4.99 4.71 16.92
C GLU A 21 4.28 3.53 17.55
N THR A 22 3.08 3.78 18.05
CA THR A 22 2.27 2.70 18.58
C THR A 22 1.90 1.74 17.43
N PRO A 23 1.73 0.44 17.71
CA PRO A 23 1.25 -0.52 16.72
C PRO A 23 -0.04 -0.07 16.02
N LEU A 24 -0.88 0.66 16.75
CA LEU A 24 -2.11 1.25 16.22
C LEU A 24 -1.82 2.29 15.13
N GLN A 25 -0.86 3.19 15.36
CA GLN A 25 -0.47 4.24 14.42
C GLN A 25 0.20 3.66 13.17
N GLN A 26 1.03 2.62 13.32
CA GLN A 26 1.62 1.91 12.18
C GLN A 26 0.57 1.20 11.34
N ALA A 27 -0.38 0.54 12.00
CA ALA A 27 -1.48 -0.12 11.31
C ALA A 27 -2.40 0.86 10.58
N SER A 28 -2.72 2.00 11.21
CA SER A 28 -3.52 3.06 10.56
C SER A 28 -2.84 3.57 9.29
N GLN A 29 -1.55 3.90 9.34
CA GLN A 29 -0.80 4.36 8.15
C GLN A 29 -0.71 3.29 7.06
N ALA A 30 -0.50 2.02 7.44
CA ALA A 30 -0.51 0.91 6.49
C ALA A 30 -1.89 0.80 5.80
N CYS A 31 -2.98 0.94 6.55
CA CYS A 31 -4.32 0.91 5.99
C CYS A 31 -4.63 2.10 5.08
N GLU A 32 -4.21 3.31 5.45
CA GLU A 32 -4.33 4.47 4.57
C GLU A 32 -3.56 4.27 3.26
N GLY A 33 -2.32 3.76 3.36
CA GLY A 33 -1.53 3.37 2.20
C GLY A 33 -2.26 2.35 1.33
N TYR A 34 -2.82 1.29 1.93
CA TYR A 34 -3.59 0.28 1.22
C TYR A 34 -4.78 0.87 0.42
N PHE A 35 -5.58 1.75 1.03
CA PHE A 35 -6.70 2.40 0.34
C PHE A 35 -6.24 3.28 -0.82
N ALA A 36 -5.13 4.00 -0.66
CA ALA A 36 -4.54 4.78 -1.75
C ALA A 36 -4.07 3.89 -2.91
N VAL A 37 -3.48 2.72 -2.61
CA VAL A 37 -3.03 1.76 -3.63
C VAL A 37 -4.23 1.12 -4.34
N GLN A 38 -5.31 0.79 -3.62
CA GLN A 38 -6.57 0.32 -4.22
C GLN A 38 -7.17 1.36 -5.19
N GLN A 39 -7.24 2.64 -4.77
CA GLN A 39 -7.74 3.71 -5.60
C GLN A 39 -6.87 3.93 -6.85
N THR A 40 -5.55 3.86 -6.69
CA THR A 40 -4.59 3.98 -7.80
C THR A 40 -4.74 2.81 -8.77
N THR A 41 -4.87 1.59 -8.26
CA THR A 41 -5.08 0.37 -9.06
C THR A 41 -6.35 0.47 -9.90
N LYS A 42 -7.46 0.92 -9.29
CA LYS A 42 -8.72 1.17 -10.00
C LYS A 42 -8.51 2.19 -11.12
N THR A 43 -7.89 3.33 -10.81
CA THR A 43 -7.62 4.40 -11.78
C THR A 43 -6.78 3.91 -12.97
N LEU A 44 -5.72 3.13 -12.71
CA LEU A 44 -4.87 2.57 -13.76
C LEU A 44 -5.60 1.53 -14.60
N LYS A 45 -6.49 0.74 -14.00
CA LYS A 45 -7.31 -0.24 -14.71
C LYS A 45 -8.35 0.44 -15.59
N ASP A 46 -9.06 1.44 -15.06
CA ASP A 46 -10.04 2.24 -15.81
C ASP A 46 -9.37 3.02 -16.97
N ALA A 47 -8.13 3.47 -16.78
CA ALA A 47 -7.33 4.09 -17.84
C ALA A 47 -6.71 3.09 -18.84
N GLY A 48 -6.96 1.78 -18.71
CA GLY A 48 -6.39 0.73 -19.56
C GLY A 48 -4.86 0.58 -19.45
N LYS A 49 -4.23 1.17 -18.43
CA LYS A 49 -2.77 1.14 -18.22
C LYS A 49 -2.28 -0.17 -17.62
N VAL A 50 -3.17 -0.88 -16.92
CA VAL A 50 -2.88 -2.18 -16.30
C VAL A 50 -4.04 -3.15 -16.53
N THR A 51 -3.71 -4.40 -16.78
CA THR A 51 -4.69 -5.47 -16.99
C THR A 51 -4.95 -6.26 -15.71
N ALA A 52 -6.08 -6.98 -15.64
CA ALA A 52 -6.38 -7.84 -14.52
C ALA A 52 -5.30 -8.93 -14.30
N ALA A 53 -4.68 -9.43 -15.37
CA ALA A 53 -3.59 -10.41 -15.30
C ALA A 53 -2.33 -9.84 -14.64
N GLN A 54 -1.99 -8.58 -14.91
CA GLN A 54 -0.84 -7.92 -14.27
C GLN A 54 -1.10 -7.62 -12.78
N LEU A 55 -2.36 -7.53 -12.38
CA LEU A 55 -2.78 -7.31 -11.00
C LEU A 55 -3.06 -8.63 -10.23
N ALA A 56 -2.89 -9.80 -10.85
CA ALA A 56 -3.01 -11.09 -10.17
C ALA A 56 -2.19 -11.19 -8.85
N PRO A 57 -0.91 -10.79 -8.79
CA PRO A 57 -0.13 -10.84 -7.54
C PRO A 57 -0.63 -9.87 -6.47
N TYR A 58 -1.42 -8.85 -6.85
CA TYR A 58 -2.03 -7.92 -5.91
C TYR A 58 -3.14 -8.61 -5.11
N LYS A 59 -3.96 -9.44 -5.78
CA LYS A 59 -5.16 -10.08 -5.20
C LYS A 59 -4.86 -11.05 -4.08
N GLU A 60 -3.70 -11.71 -4.11
CA GLU A 60 -3.34 -12.72 -3.10
C GLU A 60 -3.22 -12.14 -1.69
N SER A 61 -2.73 -10.90 -1.57
CA SER A 61 -2.63 -10.20 -0.28
C SER A 61 -3.83 -9.29 -0.01
N ASP A 62 -4.65 -9.00 -1.02
CA ASP A 62 -5.74 -8.02 -0.96
C ASP A 62 -6.82 -8.38 0.07
N ALA A 63 -7.25 -9.66 0.08
CA ALA A 63 -8.28 -10.12 1.01
C ALA A 63 -7.79 -10.07 2.47
N ALA A 64 -6.52 -10.43 2.71
CA ALA A 64 -5.92 -10.41 4.04
C ALA A 64 -5.76 -8.98 4.56
N ILE A 65 -5.29 -8.06 3.71
CA ILE A 65 -5.12 -6.64 4.07
C ILE A 65 -6.49 -5.97 4.26
N THR A 66 -7.47 -6.24 3.37
CA THR A 66 -8.85 -5.73 3.52
C THR A 66 -9.39 -6.09 4.89
N LYS A 67 -9.31 -7.37 5.27
CA LYS A 67 -9.81 -7.86 6.56
C LYS A 67 -9.11 -7.18 7.74
N ALA A 68 -7.80 -6.94 7.64
CA ALA A 68 -7.03 -6.25 8.67
C ALA A 68 -7.37 -4.75 8.78
N CYS A 69 -7.79 -4.12 7.67
CA CYS A 69 -8.07 -2.67 7.61
C CYS A 69 -9.54 -2.29 7.78
N THR A 70 -10.48 -3.22 7.54
CA THR A 70 -11.92 -3.01 7.78
C THR A 70 -12.42 -3.69 9.06
N GLY A 71 -11.62 -4.59 9.63
CA GLY A 71 -11.88 -5.27 10.89
C GLY A 71 -11.26 -4.59 12.10
N ALA A 72 -11.04 -5.35 13.18
CA ALA A 72 -10.34 -4.85 14.36
C ALA A 72 -8.88 -4.54 14.00
N PRO A 73 -8.35 -3.36 14.38
CA PRO A 73 -6.98 -3.00 14.07
C PRO A 73 -5.99 -3.96 14.75
N PRO A 74 -4.81 -4.19 14.15
CA PRO A 74 -3.72 -4.94 14.76
C PRO A 74 -3.41 -4.43 16.18
N ALA A 75 -3.61 -5.29 17.18
CA ALA A 75 -3.37 -4.96 18.58
C ALA A 75 -1.90 -5.17 19.02
N THR A 76 -1.04 -5.72 18.15
CA THR A 76 0.36 -6.05 18.49
C THR A 76 1.32 -5.45 17.47
N ALA A 77 2.55 -5.15 17.91
CA ALA A 77 3.60 -4.67 17.02
C ALA A 77 3.91 -5.65 15.87
N ALA A 78 3.87 -6.96 16.15
CA ALA A 78 4.10 -7.98 15.13
C ALA A 78 3.03 -7.96 14.04
N SER A 79 1.74 -7.88 14.40
CA SER A 79 0.65 -7.83 13.43
C SER A 79 0.58 -6.48 12.68
N ALA A 80 0.95 -5.38 13.33
CA ALA A 80 1.09 -4.09 12.65
C ALA A 80 2.24 -4.08 11.63
N ALA A 81 3.40 -4.65 12.00
CA ALA A 81 4.55 -4.79 11.10
C ALA A 81 4.24 -5.72 9.92
N GLU A 82 3.54 -6.83 10.15
CA GLU A 82 3.11 -7.74 9.08
C GLU A 82 2.16 -7.04 8.10
N LEU A 83 1.19 -6.27 8.62
CA LEU A 83 0.29 -5.48 7.80
C LEU A 83 1.05 -4.45 6.95
N ALA A 84 1.95 -3.67 7.57
CA ALA A 84 2.78 -2.69 6.87
C ALA A 84 3.65 -3.36 5.77
N SER A 85 4.22 -4.53 6.05
CA SER A 85 5.01 -5.29 5.08
C SER A 85 4.18 -5.77 3.88
N LYS A 86 2.97 -6.30 4.11
CA LYS A 86 2.04 -6.71 3.06
C LYS A 86 1.60 -5.53 2.19
N VAL A 87 1.26 -4.40 2.81
CA VAL A 87 0.91 -3.17 2.10
C VAL A 87 2.09 -2.63 1.29
N GLY A 88 3.29 -2.56 1.88
CA GLY A 88 4.50 -2.14 1.17
C GLY A 88 4.81 -3.02 -0.04
N THR A 89 4.61 -4.33 0.08
CA THR A 89 4.74 -5.26 -1.04
C THR A 89 3.74 -4.94 -2.16
N GLN A 90 2.49 -4.61 -1.83
CA GLN A 90 1.49 -4.21 -2.82
C GLN A 90 1.84 -2.89 -3.52
N VAL A 91 2.40 -1.92 -2.81
CA VAL A 91 2.91 -0.67 -3.40
C VAL A 91 3.98 -0.99 -4.45
N LEU A 92 4.98 -1.80 -4.09
CA LEU A 92 6.08 -2.17 -4.98
C LEU A 92 5.60 -2.93 -6.22
N ILE A 93 4.64 -3.85 -6.04
CA ILE A 93 4.02 -4.58 -7.16
C ILE A 93 3.31 -3.60 -8.09
N LEU A 94 2.49 -2.68 -7.55
CA LEU A 94 1.76 -1.71 -8.35
C LEU A 94 2.72 -0.78 -9.12
N GLU A 95 3.79 -0.32 -8.48
CA GLU A 95 4.83 0.47 -9.12
C GLU A 95 5.52 -0.30 -10.27
N ALA A 96 5.87 -1.57 -10.05
CA ALA A 96 6.49 -2.42 -11.06
C ALA A 96 5.54 -2.67 -12.25
N VAL A 97 4.27 -2.91 -11.98
CA VAL A 97 3.23 -3.11 -13.01
C VAL A 97 2.99 -1.82 -13.80
N ASN A 98 2.86 -0.67 -13.12
CA ASN A 98 2.69 0.63 -13.76
C ASN A 98 3.91 1.04 -14.59
N LYS A 99 5.13 0.69 -14.16
CA LYS A 99 6.36 0.92 -14.94
C LYS A 99 6.40 0.06 -16.21
N LYS A 100 5.99 -1.22 -16.13
CA LYS A 100 5.87 -2.09 -17.31
C LYS A 100 4.79 -1.63 -18.28
N GLY A 101 3.69 -1.04 -17.78
CA GLY A 101 2.58 -0.53 -18.60
C GLY A 101 2.87 0.77 -19.35
N GLN A 102 3.92 1.52 -18.97
CA GLN A 102 4.30 2.79 -19.61
C GLN A 102 5.35 2.65 -20.73
N GLY A 103 5.85 1.44 -21.00
CA GLY A 103 6.86 1.16 -22.03
C GLY A 103 6.30 0.75 -23.39
N LYS A 104 5.06 1.10 -23.72
CA LYS A 104 4.44 0.84 -25.03
C LYS A 104 3.94 2.12 -25.66
#